data_AF-A0AAD5TCE6-F1
#
_entry.id   AF-A0AAD5TCE6-F1
#
_cell.length_a   1.000
_cell.length_b   1.000
_cell.length_c   1.000
_cell.angle_alpha   90.00
_cell.angle_beta   90.00
_cell.angle_gamma   90.00
#
_symmetry.space_group_name_H-M   'P 1'
#
loop_
_entity.id
_entity.type
_entity.pdbx_description
1 polymer ?
#
loop_
_entity_poly.entity_id
_entity_poly.type
_entity_poly.pdbx_seq_one_letter_code
_entity_poly.pdbx_strand_id
1 'polypeptide(L)'
;MMEEDRQDLAGPGNTLPTRAKIAIPHLLSPAQLLVDFVPSFCAAANISNPTTTTAITTLASVVSSIEMAPTAPTQATLAHSTLSIAARPSIELTPSACTRLNEAFLRLAALLAVPSIFAITQHSNLDSVLVSRFRIEAASLFSLLAILVDIVNQAHILHYLDNNTISLLLARCAAFLSDATTQEGLEKWSTSNSVAAASDLLNSLVATMYRSEQQYRQQSGTFPSTDHNRLILRHAKRILTNHIKPYFEQQHAAKKRADPAQRKVPGKQPKLPAAMRFMGHDEQPWKSESVECVAVFEWILMQIDNNDKTSHSNDNSVISNSGSISSNSGDMLLQGLVIPTVLVLMDDYDPKYKTLGIKLLRTRVLGGTDKTIDAADGGGLFLAQSIRQTGLEEVFFKTLRDCLTFHSQPLVLREAFLTIVHLVKTLHVQYSEDAFLKLAVIMEDGIVRGLKLSIGGKLDVIRSLVELTSEILELHTQDSKTQILACTALTAILRTCWPRASVYSGTVLKACATVWMNLDRDDVVEARDLRLKDLKESELRKNLRNSLQNVINVLWEICGDDLMPDVRMLVKLDPSFKKLTKPHR
;
A
#
# COMPACT_ATOMS: atom_id res chain seq x y z
N MET A 1 20.12 34.60 31.80
CA MET A 1 19.26 34.62 33.00
C MET A 1 18.14 33.62 32.76
N MET A 2 17.95 32.69 33.70
CA MET A 2 17.14 31.46 33.63
C MET A 2 17.91 30.23 33.13
N GLU A 3 18.90 29.83 33.92
CA GLU A 3 19.52 28.51 33.89
C GLU A 3 19.92 28.15 35.33
N GLU A 4 18.94 27.77 36.15
CA GLU A 4 19.13 27.18 37.48
C GLU A 4 17.76 26.65 37.93
N ASP A 5 17.60 25.32 37.90
CA ASP A 5 16.71 24.49 38.75
C ASP A 5 16.53 23.10 38.12
N ARG A 6 17.57 22.28 38.23
CA ARG A 6 17.48 20.82 38.08
C ARG A 6 18.43 20.14 39.06
N GLN A 7 18.07 20.16 40.34
CA GLN A 7 18.53 19.19 41.33
C GLN A 7 17.31 18.71 42.14
N ASP A 8 17.38 17.43 42.51
CA ASP A 8 16.54 16.74 43.52
C ASP A 8 15.13 16.28 43.17
N LEU A 9 15.03 15.18 42.42
CA LEU A 9 13.99 14.16 42.62
C LEU A 9 14.53 12.75 42.31
N ALA A 10 15.35 12.21 43.22
CA ALA A 10 15.63 10.78 43.29
C ALA A 10 14.49 10.08 44.04
N GLY A 11 13.49 9.59 43.30
CA GLY A 11 12.41 8.74 43.82
C GLY A 11 12.86 7.28 43.98
N PRO A 12 12.28 6.53 44.94
CA PRO A 12 12.69 5.16 45.22
C PRO A 12 12.25 4.20 44.12
N GLY A 13 13.21 3.37 43.66
CA GLY A 13 13.08 2.16 42.84
C GLY A 13 11.72 1.82 42.24
N ASN A 14 11.44 2.33 41.04
CA ASN A 14 10.48 1.70 40.14
C ASN A 14 11.14 0.49 39.49
N THR A 15 10.89 -0.70 40.04
CA THR A 15 11.10 -1.95 39.32
C THR A 15 10.22 -1.94 38.09
N LEU A 16 10.84 -1.80 36.91
CA LEU A 16 10.22 -2.07 35.61
C LEU A 16 9.48 -3.42 35.68
N PRO A 17 8.27 -3.55 35.10
CA PRO A 17 7.58 -4.83 35.06
C PRO A 17 8.50 -5.84 34.39
N THR A 18 8.83 -6.89 35.13
CA THR A 18 9.60 -8.05 34.67
C THR A 18 9.11 -8.48 33.30
N ARG A 19 9.98 -8.28 32.31
CA ARG A 19 9.96 -8.79 30.94
C ARG A 19 9.08 -10.04 30.87
N ALA A 20 7.87 -9.91 30.35
CA ALA A 20 7.05 -11.07 30.02
C ALA A 20 7.91 -11.93 29.10
N LYS A 21 8.26 -13.15 29.55
CA LYS A 21 8.90 -14.14 28.69
C LYS A 21 7.89 -14.41 27.58
N ILE A 22 8.09 -13.80 26.42
CA ILE A 22 7.42 -14.22 25.19
C ILE A 22 7.82 -15.67 25.03
N ALA A 23 6.91 -16.58 25.36
CA ALA A 23 7.09 -17.99 25.15
C ALA A 23 7.08 -18.19 23.64
N ILE A 24 8.27 -18.17 23.03
CA ILE A 24 8.44 -18.71 21.69
C ILE A 24 8.09 -20.19 21.86
N PRO A 25 7.00 -20.70 21.27
CA PRO A 25 6.70 -22.12 21.35
C PRO A 25 7.95 -22.88 20.92
N HIS A 26 8.32 -23.94 21.65
CA HIS A 26 9.40 -24.84 21.26
C HIS A 26 9.02 -25.50 19.94
N LEU A 27 9.24 -24.79 18.82
CA LEU A 27 9.04 -25.29 17.48
C LEU A 27 10.09 -26.37 17.27
N LEU A 28 9.63 -27.58 16.95
CA LEU A 28 10.48 -28.62 16.40
C LEU A 28 11.27 -27.99 15.25
N SER A 29 12.58 -28.27 15.21
CA SER A 29 13.41 -27.71 14.18
C SER A 29 12.92 -28.17 12.80
N PRO A 30 13.02 -27.35 11.74
CA PRO A 30 12.64 -27.74 10.39
C PRO A 30 13.24 -29.09 9.98
N ALA A 31 14.46 -29.39 10.44
CA ALA A 31 15.09 -30.70 10.26
C ALA A 31 14.29 -31.83 10.90
N GLN A 32 13.85 -31.66 12.15
CA GLN A 32 13.09 -32.70 12.86
C GLN A 32 11.74 -32.96 12.19
N LEU A 33 11.05 -31.90 11.74
CA LEU A 33 9.80 -32.06 10.99
C LEU A 33 10.00 -32.81 9.68
N LEU A 34 11.12 -32.61 9.00
CA LEU A 34 11.47 -33.38 7.81
C LEU A 34 11.79 -34.83 8.14
N VAL A 35 12.58 -35.07 9.18
CA VAL A 35 12.93 -36.43 9.62
C VAL A 35 11.68 -37.23 9.95
N ASP A 36 10.66 -36.60 10.55
CA ASP A 36 9.40 -37.26 10.88
C ASP A 36 8.46 -37.40 9.67
N PHE A 37 8.39 -36.37 8.82
CA PHE A 37 7.47 -36.34 7.68
C PHE A 37 7.90 -37.26 6.53
N VAL A 38 9.19 -37.25 6.21
CA VAL A 38 9.73 -37.86 5.00
C VAL A 38 9.53 -39.36 4.94
N PRO A 39 9.84 -40.14 6.00
CA PRO A 39 9.57 -41.58 6.00
C PRO A 39 8.08 -41.87 5.87
N SER A 40 7.23 -41.09 6.56
CA SER A 40 5.77 -41.26 6.47
C SER A 40 5.24 -40.93 5.10
N PHE A 41 5.79 -39.93 4.41
CA PHE A 41 5.41 -39.55 3.06
C PHE A 41 5.88 -40.59 2.04
N CYS A 42 7.15 -41.00 2.10
CA CYS A 42 7.70 -42.04 1.22
C CYS A 42 6.95 -43.36 1.36
N ALA A 43 6.60 -43.76 2.59
CA ALA A 43 5.78 -44.93 2.86
C ALA A 43 4.35 -44.77 2.31
N ALA A 44 3.73 -43.61 2.52
CA ALA A 44 2.35 -43.36 2.09
C ALA A 44 2.19 -43.23 0.57
N ALA A 45 3.22 -42.75 -0.12
CA ALA A 45 3.25 -42.58 -1.56
C ALA A 45 3.81 -43.80 -2.31
N ASN A 46 4.10 -44.91 -1.60
CA ASN A 46 4.75 -46.10 -2.16
C ASN A 46 6.00 -45.76 -2.99
N ILE A 47 6.76 -44.74 -2.57
CA ILE A 47 7.97 -44.31 -3.28
C ILE A 47 9.09 -45.28 -2.85
N SER A 48 9.20 -46.40 -3.56
CA SER A 48 10.32 -47.35 -3.43
C SER A 48 11.60 -46.88 -4.14
N ASN A 49 11.61 -45.64 -4.66
CA ASN A 49 12.73 -45.14 -5.45
C ASN A 49 13.88 -44.68 -4.56
N PRO A 50 15.05 -45.37 -4.57
CA PRO A 50 16.19 -44.95 -3.79
C PRO A 50 16.65 -43.52 -4.12
N THR A 51 16.47 -43.03 -5.35
CA THR A 51 16.88 -41.66 -5.72
C THR A 51 16.04 -40.58 -5.04
N THR A 52 14.72 -40.77 -4.95
CA THR A 52 13.82 -39.81 -4.29
C THR A 52 14.03 -39.84 -2.78
N THR A 53 14.14 -41.03 -2.18
CA THR A 53 14.49 -41.17 -0.77
C THR A 53 15.85 -40.53 -0.48
N THR A 54 16.87 -40.79 -1.30
CA THR A 54 18.20 -40.18 -1.16
C THR A 54 18.15 -38.66 -1.27
N ALA A 55 17.40 -38.10 -2.24
CA ALA A 55 17.26 -36.66 -2.38
C ALA A 55 16.61 -36.02 -1.14
N ILE A 56 15.57 -36.66 -0.60
CA ILE A 56 14.87 -36.15 0.58
C ILE A 56 15.70 -36.35 1.86
N THR A 57 16.40 -37.48 2.01
CA THR A 57 17.35 -37.70 3.12
C THR A 57 18.53 -36.73 3.04
N THR A 58 18.99 -36.40 1.83
CA THR A 58 20.04 -35.39 1.60
C THR A 58 19.54 -34.02 2.02
N LEU A 59 18.31 -33.64 1.64
CA LEU A 59 17.68 -32.40 2.11
C LEU A 59 17.54 -32.35 3.63
N ALA A 60 17.10 -33.44 4.28
CA ALA A 60 17.02 -33.51 5.74
C ALA A 60 18.40 -33.35 6.40
N SER A 61 19.46 -33.91 5.79
CA SER A 61 20.84 -33.74 6.27
C SER A 61 21.38 -32.32 6.07
N VAL A 62 21.01 -31.66 4.97
CA VAL A 62 21.40 -30.27 4.68
C VAL A 62 20.71 -29.32 5.67
N VAL A 63 19.40 -29.51 5.92
CA VAL A 63 18.67 -28.72 6.91
C VAL A 63 19.22 -28.94 8.32
N SER A 64 19.55 -30.17 8.70
CA SER A 64 20.23 -30.47 9.98
C SER A 64 21.61 -29.81 10.08
N SER A 65 22.34 -29.71 8.96
CA SER A 65 23.67 -29.11 8.91
C SER A 65 23.61 -27.57 9.03
N ILE A 66 22.56 -26.94 8.46
CA ILE A 66 22.29 -25.50 8.60
C ILE A 66 21.98 -25.14 10.06
N GLU A 67 21.28 -26.02 10.79
CA GLU A 67 20.96 -25.80 12.21
C GLU A 67 22.19 -25.86 13.14
N MET A 68 23.23 -26.62 12.76
CA MET A 68 24.40 -26.88 13.59
C MET A 68 25.55 -25.86 13.43
N ALA A 69 25.57 -25.03 12.37
CA ALA A 69 26.69 -24.14 12.06
C ALA A 69 26.25 -22.69 11.74
N PRO A 70 25.94 -21.85 12.75
CA PRO A 70 25.44 -20.48 12.53
C PRO A 70 26.53 -19.45 12.15
N THR A 71 27.80 -19.86 11.99
CA THR A 71 28.92 -18.92 11.74
C THR A 71 29.58 -19.20 10.39
N ALA A 72 29.44 -18.21 9.49
CA ALA A 72 29.90 -18.13 8.10
C ALA A 72 28.97 -18.74 7.01
N PRO A 73 28.49 -17.92 6.06
CA PRO A 73 27.74 -18.40 4.91
C PRO A 73 28.74 -19.03 3.93
N THR A 74 29.04 -20.31 4.11
CA THR A 74 29.56 -21.09 2.98
C THR A 74 28.41 -21.15 1.98
N GLN A 75 28.59 -20.60 0.78
CA GLN A 75 27.65 -20.75 -0.33
C GLN A 75 27.58 -22.24 -0.70
N ALA A 76 26.84 -23.03 0.09
CA ALA A 76 26.35 -24.32 -0.33
C ALA A 76 25.25 -24.01 -1.34
N THR A 77 25.64 -23.74 -2.58
CA THR A 77 24.74 -23.73 -3.72
C THR A 77 24.11 -25.12 -3.74
N LEU A 78 22.87 -25.23 -3.25
CA LEU A 78 21.99 -26.35 -3.58
C LEU A 78 21.86 -26.28 -5.10
N ALA A 79 22.79 -26.92 -5.80
CA ALA A 79 22.72 -27.03 -7.24
C ALA A 79 21.36 -27.65 -7.53
N HIS A 80 20.54 -26.96 -8.30
CA HIS A 80 19.36 -27.53 -8.95
C HIS A 80 19.85 -28.59 -9.95
N SER A 81 20.44 -29.68 -9.47
CA SER A 81 20.58 -30.90 -10.22
C SER A 81 19.15 -31.38 -10.41
N THR A 82 18.59 -31.06 -11.58
CA THR A 82 17.28 -31.50 -12.05
C THR A 82 17.18 -33.00 -11.82
N LEU A 83 16.48 -33.40 -10.75
CA LEU A 83 16.03 -34.76 -10.54
C LEU A 83 15.02 -35.06 -11.66
N SER A 84 15.54 -35.52 -12.80
CA SER A 84 14.74 -36.02 -13.90
C SER A 84 14.17 -37.36 -13.47
N ILE A 85 12.96 -37.33 -12.90
CA ILE A 85 12.22 -38.54 -12.58
C ILE A 85 11.65 -39.07 -13.91
N ALA A 86 12.23 -40.16 -14.42
CA ALA A 86 11.73 -40.83 -15.63
C ALA A 86 10.22 -41.14 -15.50
N ALA A 87 9.49 -41.01 -16.62
CA ALA A 87 8.03 -41.13 -16.70
C ALA A 87 7.51 -42.38 -15.95
N ARG A 88 6.68 -42.15 -14.92
CA ARG A 88 6.19 -43.19 -14.00
C ARG A 88 4.70 -43.46 -14.19
N PRO A 89 4.24 -44.68 -13.86
CA PRO A 89 2.82 -44.99 -13.77
C PRO A 89 2.15 -44.09 -12.74
N SER A 90 0.89 -43.72 -13.00
CA SER A 90 0.05 -42.90 -12.13
C SER A 90 0.04 -43.45 -10.70
N ILE A 91 0.55 -42.66 -9.76
CA ILE A 91 0.57 -43.00 -8.34
C ILE A 91 -0.80 -42.62 -7.77
N GLU A 92 -1.62 -43.61 -7.42
CA GLU A 92 -2.85 -43.37 -6.67
C GLU A 92 -2.52 -43.21 -5.19
N LEU A 93 -2.70 -42.00 -4.66
CA LEU A 93 -2.58 -41.75 -3.23
C LEU A 93 -3.86 -42.14 -2.50
N THR A 94 -3.69 -42.81 -1.36
CA THR A 94 -4.81 -43.02 -0.43
C THR A 94 -5.30 -41.67 0.14
N PRO A 95 -6.59 -41.49 0.44
CA PRO A 95 -7.10 -40.25 1.05
C PRO A 95 -6.34 -39.84 2.32
N SER A 96 -5.94 -40.83 3.13
CA SER A 96 -5.13 -40.61 4.34
C SER A 96 -3.74 -40.04 4.03
N ALA A 97 -3.10 -40.47 2.93
CA ALA A 97 -1.83 -39.91 2.48
C ALA A 97 -1.99 -38.45 2.04
N CYS A 98 -3.08 -38.12 1.34
CA CYS A 98 -3.39 -36.75 0.92
C CYS A 98 -3.63 -35.82 2.11
N THR A 99 -4.33 -36.29 3.15
CA THR A 99 -4.50 -35.52 4.39
C THR A 99 -3.17 -35.24 5.08
N ARG A 100 -2.30 -36.26 5.21
CA ARG A 100 -0.95 -36.10 5.80
C ARG A 100 -0.08 -35.13 4.99
N LEU A 101 -0.17 -35.20 3.66
CA LEU A 101 0.54 -34.29 2.78
C LEU A 101 0.11 -32.84 3.02
N ASN A 102 -1.19 -32.56 3.02
CA ASN A 102 -1.72 -31.23 3.34
C ASN A 102 -1.26 -30.74 4.72
N GLU A 103 -1.38 -31.59 5.74
CA GLU A 103 -0.97 -31.24 7.11
C GLU A 103 0.52 -30.86 7.17
N ALA A 104 1.37 -31.57 6.44
CA ALA A 104 2.79 -31.25 6.39
C ALA A 104 3.07 -29.93 5.68
N PHE A 105 2.44 -29.66 4.53
CA PHE A 105 2.55 -28.36 3.86
C PHE A 105 2.05 -27.22 4.76
N LEU A 106 0.94 -27.41 5.48
CA LEU A 106 0.43 -26.43 6.43
C LEU A 106 1.41 -26.18 7.58
N ARG A 107 2.00 -27.22 8.16
CA ARG A 107 3.00 -27.10 9.23
C ARG A 107 4.26 -26.38 8.74
N LEU A 108 4.79 -26.74 7.57
CA LEU A 108 5.94 -26.07 6.97
C LEU A 108 5.62 -24.60 6.64
N ALA A 109 4.45 -24.31 6.07
CA ALA A 109 4.03 -22.94 5.78
C ALA A 109 3.79 -22.12 7.06
N ALA A 110 3.44 -22.76 8.18
CA ALA A 110 3.30 -22.08 9.47
C ALA A 110 4.64 -21.62 10.04
N LEU A 111 5.74 -22.32 9.75
CA LEU A 111 7.10 -21.90 10.15
C LEU A 111 7.60 -20.66 9.38
N LEU A 112 6.97 -20.35 8.23
CA LEU A 112 7.22 -19.12 7.47
C LEU A 112 6.41 -17.91 7.99
N ALA A 113 5.65 -18.06 9.08
CA ALA A 113 5.01 -16.93 9.74
C ALA A 113 6.06 -15.95 10.25
N VAL A 114 5.86 -14.64 10.01
CA VAL A 114 6.83 -13.64 10.45
C VAL A 114 6.69 -13.47 11.97
N PRO A 115 7.76 -13.71 12.74
CA PRO A 115 7.66 -13.64 14.20
C PRO A 115 7.27 -12.24 14.69
N SER A 116 6.45 -12.16 15.74
CA SER A 116 6.03 -10.90 16.37
C SER A 116 7.19 -10.03 16.88
N ILE A 117 8.39 -10.59 17.05
CA ILE A 117 9.59 -9.83 17.42
C ILE A 117 9.89 -8.71 16.43
N PHE A 118 9.56 -8.89 15.14
CA PHE A 118 9.69 -7.88 14.09
C PHE A 118 8.76 -6.67 14.28
N ALA A 119 7.75 -6.76 15.16
CA ALA A 119 6.93 -5.62 15.55
C ALA A 119 7.66 -4.66 16.50
N ILE A 120 8.49 -5.22 17.40
CA ILE A 120 9.04 -4.53 18.57
C ILE A 120 10.35 -3.83 18.23
N THR A 121 11.08 -4.33 17.23
CA THR A 121 12.48 -3.96 16.95
C THR A 121 12.67 -2.55 16.39
N GLN A 122 11.61 -1.81 16.06
CA GLN A 122 11.73 -0.43 15.56
C GLN A 122 12.54 0.52 16.48
N HIS A 123 12.75 0.15 17.75
CA HIS A 123 13.38 1.03 18.75
C HIS A 123 14.54 0.45 19.56
N SER A 124 15.05 -0.76 19.26
CA SER A 124 16.16 -1.32 20.05
C SER A 124 17.06 -2.26 19.29
N ASN A 125 18.36 -2.29 19.66
CA ASN A 125 19.40 -3.24 19.22
C ASN A 125 19.11 -4.69 19.68
N LEU A 126 17.85 -5.13 19.61
CA LEU A 126 17.44 -6.47 19.98
C LEU A 126 18.12 -7.51 19.07
N ASP A 127 18.22 -8.75 19.57
CA ASP A 127 19.05 -9.85 19.05
C ASP A 127 19.04 -9.98 17.52
N SER A 128 19.99 -9.30 16.88
CA SER A 128 20.31 -9.42 15.45
C SER A 128 20.46 -10.88 15.02
N VAL A 129 20.87 -11.74 15.95
CA VAL A 129 21.04 -13.19 15.77
C VAL A 129 19.72 -13.90 15.45
N LEU A 130 18.62 -13.62 16.17
CA LEU A 130 17.33 -14.28 15.93
C LEU A 130 16.73 -13.85 14.59
N VAL A 131 16.83 -12.55 14.29
CA VAL A 131 16.40 -11.98 13.01
C VAL A 131 17.20 -12.56 11.84
N SER A 132 18.54 -12.65 11.97
CA SER A 132 19.38 -13.25 10.94
C SER A 132 19.11 -14.74 10.77
N ARG A 133 18.86 -15.45 11.87
CA ARG A 133 18.55 -16.88 11.84
C ARG A 133 17.25 -17.15 11.10
N PHE A 134 16.18 -16.43 11.45
CA PHE A 134 14.88 -16.54 10.77
C PHE A 134 15.02 -16.28 9.26
N ARG A 135 15.77 -15.23 8.87
CA ARG A 135 16.02 -14.89 7.47
C ARG A 135 16.68 -16.03 6.67
N ILE A 136 17.65 -16.72 7.26
CA ILE A 136 18.36 -17.86 6.64
C ILE A 136 17.47 -19.10 6.57
N GLU A 137 16.77 -19.40 7.67
CA GLU A 137 15.85 -20.54 7.76
C GLU A 137 14.68 -20.40 6.78
N ALA A 138 14.10 -19.19 6.65
CA ALA A 138 13.02 -18.90 5.73
C ALA A 138 13.41 -19.18 4.27
N ALA A 139 14.60 -18.75 3.83
CA ALA A 139 15.08 -19.03 2.47
C ALA A 139 15.18 -20.54 2.20
N SER A 140 15.78 -21.28 3.13
CA SER A 140 15.94 -22.73 3.04
C SER A 140 14.59 -23.45 3.00
N LEU A 141 13.64 -22.99 3.81
CA LEU A 141 12.30 -23.55 3.89
C LEU A 141 11.46 -23.27 2.63
N PHE A 142 11.59 -22.09 2.03
CA PHE A 142 10.98 -21.81 0.72
C PHE A 142 11.53 -22.72 -0.37
N SER A 143 12.85 -22.89 -0.46
CA SER A 143 13.47 -23.78 -1.44
C SER A 143 13.01 -25.24 -1.27
N LEU A 144 12.91 -25.70 -0.03
CA LEU A 144 12.37 -27.02 0.28
C LEU A 144 10.91 -27.17 -0.16
N LEU A 145 10.06 -26.20 0.16
CA LEU A 145 8.66 -26.20 -0.25
C LEU A 145 8.53 -26.21 -1.78
N ALA A 146 9.38 -25.47 -2.50
CA ALA A 146 9.39 -25.46 -3.97
C ALA A 146 9.72 -26.85 -4.53
N ILE A 147 10.74 -27.52 -3.98
CA ILE A 147 11.09 -28.90 -4.34
C ILE A 147 9.93 -29.85 -4.05
N LEU A 148 9.28 -29.74 -2.89
CA LEU A 148 8.14 -30.58 -2.54
C LEU A 148 6.96 -30.37 -3.48
N VAL A 149 6.65 -29.11 -3.84
CA VAL A 149 5.61 -28.79 -4.84
C VAL A 149 5.97 -29.40 -6.19
N ASP A 150 7.22 -29.32 -6.63
CA ASP A 150 7.67 -29.91 -7.89
C ASP A 150 7.57 -31.44 -7.88
N ILE A 151 7.90 -32.11 -6.77
CA ILE A 151 7.73 -33.56 -6.63
C ILE A 151 6.23 -33.93 -6.72
N VAL A 152 5.37 -33.20 -6.01
CA VAL A 152 3.91 -33.40 -6.03
C VAL A 152 3.34 -33.14 -7.43
N ASN A 153 3.87 -32.15 -8.14
CA ASN A 153 3.53 -31.86 -9.53
C ASN A 153 3.92 -33.00 -10.47
N GLN A 154 5.17 -33.48 -10.38
CA GLN A 154 5.68 -34.58 -11.21
C GLN A 154 4.91 -35.88 -10.98
N ALA A 155 4.42 -36.11 -9.76
CA ALA A 155 3.59 -37.27 -9.42
C ALA A 155 2.10 -37.07 -9.80
N HIS A 156 1.71 -35.93 -10.37
CA HIS A 156 0.33 -35.60 -10.74
C HIS A 156 -0.66 -35.67 -9.56
N ILE A 157 -0.20 -35.29 -8.37
CA ILE A 157 -0.96 -35.37 -7.12
C ILE A 157 -1.28 -33.98 -6.53
N LEU A 158 -1.09 -32.88 -7.27
CA LEU A 158 -1.34 -31.54 -6.74
C LEU A 158 -2.84 -31.25 -6.50
N HIS A 159 -3.76 -31.88 -7.22
CA HIS A 159 -5.19 -31.72 -6.94
C HIS A 159 -5.59 -32.18 -5.53
N TYR A 160 -4.70 -32.91 -4.85
CA TYR A 160 -4.85 -33.26 -3.44
C TYR A 160 -4.43 -32.15 -2.48
N LEU A 161 -3.65 -31.15 -2.91
CA LEU A 161 -3.44 -29.96 -2.09
C LEU A 161 -4.74 -29.18 -2.00
N ASP A 162 -5.24 -29.03 -0.79
CA ASP A 162 -6.47 -28.31 -0.57
C ASP A 162 -6.29 -26.81 -0.84
N ASN A 163 -7.40 -26.15 -1.12
CA ASN A 163 -7.39 -24.74 -1.42
C ASN A 163 -6.86 -23.88 -0.26
N ASN A 164 -6.96 -24.36 0.99
CA ASN A 164 -6.51 -23.63 2.17
C ASN A 164 -4.98 -23.63 2.25
N THR A 165 -4.35 -24.77 1.97
CA THR A 165 -2.91 -24.97 1.90
C THR A 165 -2.31 -24.10 0.81
N ILE A 166 -2.91 -24.12 -0.39
CA ILE A 166 -2.47 -23.24 -1.49
C ILE A 166 -2.61 -21.76 -1.09
N SER A 167 -3.73 -21.37 -0.49
CA SER A 167 -3.94 -19.97 -0.06
C SER A 167 -2.93 -19.55 1.01
N LEU A 168 -2.60 -20.42 1.96
CA LEU A 168 -1.60 -20.14 2.99
C LEU A 168 -0.20 -20.02 2.38
N LEU A 169 0.20 -20.93 1.49
CA LEU A 169 1.48 -20.86 0.80
C LEU A 169 1.61 -19.56 -0.01
N LEU A 170 0.56 -19.18 -0.75
CA LEU A 170 0.51 -17.92 -1.48
C LEU A 170 0.62 -16.71 -0.54
N ALA A 171 -0.06 -16.73 0.62
CA ALA A 171 0.08 -15.69 1.62
C ALA A 171 1.51 -15.60 2.19
N ARG A 172 2.19 -16.73 2.38
CA ARG A 172 3.61 -16.74 2.79
C ARG A 172 4.53 -16.20 1.70
N CYS A 173 4.33 -16.57 0.44
CA CYS A 173 5.10 -15.95 -0.65
C CYS A 173 4.85 -14.44 -0.70
N ALA A 174 3.60 -13.99 -0.62
CA ALA A 174 3.22 -12.59 -0.64
C ALA A 174 3.92 -11.77 0.47
N ALA A 175 4.00 -12.31 1.69
CA ALA A 175 4.66 -11.67 2.82
C ALA A 175 6.13 -11.34 2.54
N PHE A 176 6.85 -12.22 1.86
CA PHE A 176 8.28 -12.02 1.55
C PHE A 176 8.49 -11.25 0.25
N LEU A 177 7.64 -11.46 -0.77
CA LEU A 177 7.75 -10.75 -2.04
C LEU A 177 7.42 -9.25 -1.90
N SER A 178 6.48 -8.88 -1.03
CA SER A 178 6.12 -7.48 -0.80
C SER A 178 7.11 -6.73 0.08
N ASP A 179 7.69 -7.37 1.09
CA ASP A 179 8.72 -6.77 1.95
C ASP A 179 9.95 -6.26 1.16
N ALA A 180 10.26 -6.89 0.02
CA ALA A 180 11.30 -6.43 -0.89
C ALA A 180 10.98 -5.04 -1.47
N THR A 181 9.70 -4.77 -1.75
CA THR A 181 9.19 -3.56 -2.41
C THR A 181 8.83 -2.44 -1.42
N THR A 182 8.64 -2.76 -0.14
CA THR A 182 8.26 -1.77 0.88
C THR A 182 9.36 -0.71 1.03
N GLN A 183 8.93 0.53 1.27
CA GLN A 183 9.79 1.72 1.30
C GLN A 183 10.94 1.63 2.30
N GLU A 184 12.01 2.37 2.00
CA GLU A 184 13.21 2.52 2.82
C GLU A 184 12.88 2.93 4.27
N GLY A 185 13.53 2.28 5.24
CA GLY A 185 13.45 2.64 6.66
C GLY A 185 12.78 1.60 7.58
N LEU A 186 12.20 0.54 7.03
CA LEU A 186 11.68 -0.58 7.82
C LEU A 186 12.65 -1.74 7.86
N GLU A 187 12.69 -2.42 9.00
CA GLU A 187 13.43 -3.66 9.14
C GLU A 187 12.77 -4.74 8.28
N LYS A 188 13.43 -5.08 7.18
CA LYS A 188 13.01 -6.14 6.28
C LYS A 188 13.12 -7.49 6.97
N TRP A 189 12.10 -8.31 6.99
CA TRP A 189 12.22 -9.72 7.42
C TRP A 189 12.72 -10.62 6.29
N SER A 190 12.70 -10.12 5.05
CA SER A 190 13.19 -10.83 3.88
C SER A 190 14.65 -10.50 3.56
N THR A 191 15.33 -11.47 2.93
CA THR A 191 16.62 -11.31 2.26
C THR A 191 16.43 -11.51 0.75
N SER A 192 17.39 -11.07 -0.06
CA SER A 192 17.38 -11.36 -1.50
C SER A 192 17.21 -12.86 -1.79
N ASN A 193 17.82 -13.72 -0.98
CA ASN A 193 17.74 -15.17 -1.12
C ASN A 193 16.35 -15.71 -0.78
N SER A 194 15.73 -15.25 0.32
CA SER A 194 14.37 -15.68 0.66
C SER A 194 13.33 -15.15 -0.34
N VAL A 195 13.55 -13.95 -0.89
CA VAL A 195 12.68 -13.37 -1.94
C VAL A 195 12.76 -14.21 -3.22
N ALA A 196 13.98 -14.57 -3.66
CA ALA A 196 14.18 -15.44 -4.81
C ALA A 196 13.52 -16.80 -4.59
N ALA A 197 13.76 -17.45 -3.44
CA ALA A 197 13.17 -18.74 -3.10
C ALA A 197 11.63 -18.69 -2.99
N ALA A 198 11.06 -17.60 -2.46
CA ALA A 198 9.60 -17.40 -2.43
C ALA A 198 9.02 -17.23 -3.85
N SER A 199 9.74 -16.54 -4.73
CA SER A 199 9.37 -16.43 -6.16
C SER A 199 9.43 -17.78 -6.86
N ASP A 200 10.44 -18.60 -6.57
CA ASP A 200 10.57 -19.94 -7.16
C ASP A 200 9.43 -20.84 -6.71
N LEU A 201 9.09 -20.84 -5.42
CA LEU A 201 7.91 -21.55 -4.91
C LEU A 201 6.62 -21.09 -5.61
N LEU A 202 6.43 -19.77 -5.79
CA LEU A 202 5.28 -19.23 -6.50
C LEU A 202 5.24 -19.72 -7.95
N ASN A 203 6.38 -19.71 -8.65
CA ASN A 203 6.51 -20.21 -10.01
C ASN A 203 6.16 -21.71 -10.10
N SER A 204 6.66 -22.52 -9.16
CA SER A 204 6.32 -23.95 -9.06
C SER A 204 4.83 -24.17 -8.82
N LEU A 205 4.19 -23.40 -7.94
CA LEU A 205 2.74 -23.47 -7.70
C LEU A 205 1.94 -23.13 -8.97
N VAL A 206 2.31 -22.05 -9.67
CA VAL A 206 1.65 -21.62 -10.91
C VAL A 206 1.82 -22.65 -12.03
N ALA A 207 3.05 -23.13 -12.25
CA ALA A 207 3.34 -24.13 -13.27
C ALA A 207 2.56 -25.44 -13.03
N THR A 208 2.41 -25.83 -11.76
CA THR A 208 1.68 -27.04 -11.40
C THR A 208 0.18 -26.90 -11.60
N MET A 209 -0.40 -25.78 -11.15
CA MET A 209 -1.82 -25.49 -11.35
C MET A 209 -2.17 -25.44 -12.83
N TYR A 210 -1.32 -24.81 -13.64
CA TYR A 210 -1.47 -24.77 -15.09
C TYR A 210 -1.52 -26.16 -15.73
N ARG A 211 -0.59 -27.06 -15.38
CA ARG A 211 -0.59 -28.46 -15.87
C ARG A 211 -1.85 -29.22 -15.49
N SER A 212 -2.34 -29.05 -14.26
CA SER A 212 -3.57 -29.70 -13.80
C SER A 212 -4.80 -29.22 -14.59
N GLU A 213 -4.87 -27.91 -14.91
CA GLU A 213 -5.94 -27.36 -15.75
C GLU A 213 -5.81 -27.82 -17.20
N GLN A 214 -4.59 -27.93 -17.74
CA GLN A 214 -4.36 -28.43 -19.09
C GLN A 214 -4.82 -29.89 -19.25
N GLN A 215 -4.53 -30.77 -18.29
CA GLN A 215 -5.00 -32.16 -18.32
C GLN A 215 -6.53 -32.24 -18.38
N TYR A 216 -7.25 -31.35 -17.68
CA TYR A 216 -8.70 -31.28 -17.74
C TYR A 216 -9.22 -30.70 -19.08
N ARG A 217 -8.44 -29.84 -19.73
CA ARG A 217 -8.85 -29.05 -20.91
C ARG A 217 -8.27 -29.50 -22.25
N GLN A 218 -7.67 -30.70 -22.36
CA GLN A 218 -7.15 -31.25 -23.64
C GLN A 218 -8.19 -31.35 -24.79
N GLN A 219 -9.46 -30.98 -24.56
CA GLN A 219 -10.52 -30.96 -25.58
C GLN A 219 -10.86 -29.57 -26.14
N SER A 220 -10.37 -28.47 -25.56
CA SER A 220 -10.72 -27.10 -26.01
C SER A 220 -9.46 -26.31 -26.35
N GLY A 221 -9.20 -26.11 -27.65
CA GLY A 221 -7.96 -25.55 -28.18
C GLY A 221 -7.59 -24.14 -27.68
N THR A 222 -6.29 -23.85 -27.85
CA THR A 222 -5.54 -22.62 -27.53
C THR A 222 -5.50 -22.22 -26.04
N PHE A 223 -4.29 -22.26 -25.48
CA PHE A 223 -4.06 -21.97 -24.06
C PHE A 223 -3.45 -20.56 -23.89
N PRO A 224 -3.99 -19.74 -22.98
CA PRO A 224 -3.30 -18.52 -22.57
C PRO A 224 -2.02 -18.87 -21.80
N SER A 225 -1.06 -17.93 -21.83
CA SER A 225 0.23 -18.01 -21.16
C SER A 225 0.12 -18.30 -19.66
N THR A 226 1.23 -18.74 -19.04
CA THR A 226 1.40 -18.92 -17.60
C THR A 226 1.12 -17.62 -16.84
N ASP A 227 -0.14 -17.39 -16.50
CA ASP A 227 -0.58 -16.17 -15.84
C ASP A 227 -0.66 -16.39 -14.33
N HIS A 228 0.37 -15.91 -13.62
CA HIS A 228 0.43 -15.91 -12.15
C HIS A 228 -0.81 -15.25 -11.54
N ASN A 229 -1.32 -14.19 -12.18
CA ASN A 229 -2.42 -13.40 -11.63
C ASN A 229 -3.68 -14.23 -11.49
N ARG A 230 -3.96 -15.13 -12.45
CA ARG A 230 -5.16 -15.97 -12.40
C ARG A 230 -5.19 -16.89 -11.18
N LEU A 231 -4.06 -17.49 -10.80
CA LEU A 231 -3.97 -18.30 -9.59
C LEU A 231 -4.18 -17.44 -8.35
N ILE A 232 -3.51 -16.29 -8.31
CA ILE A 232 -3.58 -15.37 -7.16
C ILE A 232 -5.01 -14.87 -6.97
N LEU A 233 -5.68 -14.42 -8.04
CA LEU A 233 -7.08 -13.97 -8.02
C LEU A 233 -8.04 -15.05 -7.54
N ARG A 234 -7.86 -16.29 -7.99
CA ARG A 234 -8.66 -17.43 -7.55
C ARG A 234 -8.57 -17.64 -6.03
N HIS A 235 -7.43 -17.33 -5.42
CA HIS A 235 -7.20 -17.48 -3.98
C HIS A 235 -7.27 -16.18 -3.18
N ALA A 236 -7.31 -15.00 -3.83
CA ALA A 236 -7.26 -13.70 -3.19
C ALA A 236 -8.36 -13.53 -2.14
N LYS A 237 -9.61 -13.88 -2.47
CA LYS A 237 -10.73 -13.84 -1.52
C LYS A 237 -10.47 -14.68 -0.26
N ARG A 238 -9.91 -15.88 -0.42
CA ARG A 238 -9.60 -16.76 0.72
C ARG A 238 -8.46 -16.20 1.55
N ILE A 239 -7.42 -15.67 0.91
CA ILE A 239 -6.29 -15.02 1.60
C ILE A 239 -6.80 -13.83 2.42
N LEU A 240 -7.57 -12.95 1.80
CA LEU A 240 -8.17 -11.80 2.47
C LEU A 240 -9.09 -12.21 3.63
N THR A 241 -9.91 -13.25 3.46
CA THR A 241 -10.87 -13.71 4.48
C THR A 241 -10.20 -14.44 5.64
N ASN A 242 -9.22 -15.30 5.36
CA ASN A 242 -8.67 -16.23 6.36
C ASN A 242 -7.38 -15.72 6.99
N HIS A 243 -6.62 -14.88 6.28
CA HIS A 243 -5.28 -14.47 6.71
C HIS A 243 -5.13 -12.96 6.94
N ILE A 244 -6.04 -12.12 6.44
CA ILE A 244 -6.00 -10.66 6.65
C ILE A 244 -7.12 -10.22 7.58
N LYS A 245 -8.37 -10.42 7.17
CA LYS A 245 -9.58 -9.97 7.87
C LYS A 245 -9.59 -10.27 9.37
N PRO A 246 -9.19 -11.47 9.86
CA PRO A 246 -9.25 -11.78 11.30
C PRO A 246 -8.39 -10.83 12.15
N TYR A 247 -7.30 -10.31 11.60
CA TYR A 247 -6.41 -9.42 12.34
C TYR A 247 -6.87 -7.96 12.30
N PHE A 248 -7.65 -7.55 11.30
CA PHE A 248 -8.19 -6.20 11.17
C PHE A 248 -9.57 -6.02 11.87
N GLU A 249 -10.39 -7.07 11.94
CA GLU A 249 -11.73 -6.98 12.58
C GLU A 249 -11.69 -6.96 14.11
N GLN A 250 -10.67 -7.58 14.72
CA GLN A 250 -10.57 -7.71 16.17
C GLN A 250 -10.51 -6.36 16.90
N GLN A 251 -10.04 -5.30 16.24
CA GLN A 251 -10.01 -3.94 16.77
C GLN A 251 -11.40 -3.43 17.19
N HIS A 252 -12.44 -3.72 16.39
CA HIS A 252 -13.81 -3.27 16.71
C HIS A 252 -14.47 -4.13 17.80
N ALA A 253 -14.13 -5.43 17.85
CA ALA A 253 -14.68 -6.34 18.85
C ALA A 253 -14.18 -6.01 20.26
N ALA A 254 -12.90 -5.64 20.41
CA ALA A 254 -12.33 -5.21 21.68
C ALA A 254 -13.05 -3.97 22.23
N LYS A 255 -13.26 -2.96 21.37
CA LYS A 255 -13.97 -1.72 21.71
C LYS A 255 -15.42 -1.96 22.13
N LYS A 256 -16.12 -2.90 21.50
CA LYS A 256 -17.52 -3.25 21.83
C LYS A 256 -17.64 -4.02 23.15
N ARG A 257 -16.63 -4.82 23.53
CA ARG A 257 -16.58 -5.51 24.83
C ARG A 257 -16.30 -4.56 26.01
N ALA A 258 -15.77 -3.37 25.75
CA ALA A 258 -15.55 -2.34 26.75
C ALA A 258 -16.82 -1.55 27.14
N ASP A 259 -18.02 -2.09 26.86
CA ASP A 259 -19.30 -1.43 27.11
C ASP A 259 -19.46 -1.06 28.60
N PRO A 260 -19.58 0.24 28.94
CA PRO A 260 -19.64 0.71 30.33
C PRO A 260 -20.81 0.14 31.14
N ALA A 261 -21.84 -0.42 30.48
CA ALA A 261 -22.99 -1.02 31.15
C ALA A 261 -22.63 -2.24 32.04
N GLN A 262 -21.57 -2.98 31.73
CA GLN A 262 -21.12 -4.12 32.54
C GLN A 262 -20.17 -3.72 33.69
N ARG A 263 -19.80 -2.44 33.84
CA ARG A 263 -18.99 -1.93 34.97
C ARG A 263 -19.83 -1.44 36.17
N LYS A 264 -21.07 -1.91 36.32
CA LYS A 264 -21.88 -1.69 37.54
C LYS A 264 -21.63 -2.76 38.60
N VAL A 265 -20.37 -3.11 38.88
CA VAL A 265 -20.03 -3.76 40.14
C VAL A 265 -19.76 -2.66 41.16
N PRO A 266 -20.60 -2.50 42.20
CA PRO A 266 -20.43 -1.47 43.23
C PRO A 266 -19.26 -1.85 44.13
N GLY A 267 -18.05 -1.59 43.67
CA GLY A 267 -16.83 -1.72 44.45
C GLY A 267 -15.86 -0.66 43.95
N LYS A 268 -15.31 0.14 44.87
CA LYS A 268 -14.34 1.20 44.59
C LYS A 268 -13.08 0.60 43.97
N GLN A 269 -13.07 0.34 42.66
CA GLN A 269 -11.81 0.06 41.98
C GLN A 269 -11.01 1.36 41.89
N PRO A 270 -9.71 1.33 42.24
CA PRO A 270 -8.85 2.50 42.16
C PRO A 270 -8.86 3.01 40.72
N LYS A 271 -9.18 4.30 40.55
CA LYS A 271 -9.13 4.95 39.25
C LYS A 271 -7.68 4.88 38.76
N LEU A 272 -7.39 3.97 37.84
CA LEU A 272 -6.13 4.01 37.09
C LEU A 272 -5.97 5.43 36.51
N PRO A 273 -4.79 6.06 36.68
CA PRO A 273 -4.52 7.42 36.23
C PRO A 273 -4.92 7.61 34.77
N ALA A 274 -5.48 8.78 34.41
CA ALA A 274 -5.95 9.06 33.05
C ALA A 274 -4.85 8.85 31.99
N ALA A 275 -3.59 9.05 32.34
CA ALA A 275 -2.43 8.79 31.50
C ALA A 275 -2.23 7.29 31.14
N MET A 276 -2.60 6.36 32.03
CA MET A 276 -2.54 4.92 31.74
C MET A 276 -3.71 4.43 30.89
N ARG A 277 -4.82 5.16 30.83
CA ARG A 277 -5.95 4.80 29.94
C ARG A 277 -5.67 5.11 28.48
N PHE A 278 -4.74 6.02 28.20
CA PHE A 278 -4.26 6.31 26.84
C PHE A 278 -3.24 5.28 26.34
N MET A 279 -2.54 4.57 27.22
CA MET A 279 -1.61 3.50 26.83
C MET A 279 -2.29 2.16 26.51
N GLY A 280 -3.59 2.04 26.76
CA GLY A 280 -4.40 0.95 26.22
C GLY A 280 -4.75 1.22 24.76
N HIS A 281 -3.75 1.55 23.93
CA HIS A 281 -3.92 1.47 22.49
C HIS A 281 -4.40 0.04 22.21
N ASP A 282 -5.62 -0.07 21.68
CA ASP A 282 -6.24 -1.32 21.30
C ASP A 282 -5.16 -2.19 20.65
N GLU A 283 -4.84 -3.34 21.26
CA GLU A 283 -3.86 -4.26 20.68
C GLU A 283 -4.32 -4.55 19.26
N GLN A 284 -3.61 -4.01 18.28
CA GLN A 284 -3.89 -4.19 16.87
C GLN A 284 -3.16 -5.47 16.45
N PRO A 285 -3.84 -6.61 16.30
CA PRO A 285 -3.17 -7.90 16.10
C PRO A 285 -2.32 -7.94 14.83
N TRP A 286 -2.71 -7.17 13.81
CA TRP A 286 -1.94 -7.02 12.58
C TRP A 286 -0.61 -6.26 12.76
N LYS A 287 -0.39 -5.59 13.90
CA LYS A 287 0.89 -4.98 14.29
C LYS A 287 1.69 -5.84 15.24
N SER A 288 1.06 -6.68 16.06
CA SER A 288 1.74 -7.43 17.12
C SER A 288 1.84 -8.92 16.83
N GLU A 289 0.76 -9.56 16.42
CA GLU A 289 0.67 -11.02 16.24
C GLU A 289 1.05 -11.46 14.83
N SER A 290 0.62 -10.71 13.82
CA SER A 290 0.80 -11.05 12.40
C SER A 290 1.25 -9.83 11.60
N VAL A 291 2.51 -9.43 11.83
CA VAL A 291 3.13 -8.23 11.27
C VAL A 291 3.18 -8.22 9.74
N GLU A 292 3.16 -9.40 9.12
CA GLU A 292 3.20 -9.59 7.67
C GLU A 292 1.87 -9.29 6.99
N CYS A 293 0.75 -9.22 7.73
CA CYS A 293 -0.59 -9.04 7.14
C CYS A 293 -0.67 -7.85 6.20
N VAL A 294 -0.03 -6.73 6.57
CA VAL A 294 -0.02 -5.51 5.77
C VAL A 294 0.72 -5.73 4.44
N ALA A 295 1.88 -6.40 4.46
CA ALA A 295 2.65 -6.71 3.27
C ALA A 295 1.91 -7.69 2.36
N VAL A 296 1.27 -8.72 2.92
CA VAL A 296 0.43 -9.66 2.18
C VAL A 296 -0.75 -8.94 1.54
N PHE A 297 -1.42 -8.05 2.29
CA PHE A 297 -2.54 -7.27 1.78
C PHE A 297 -2.14 -6.38 0.61
N GLU A 298 -1.05 -5.62 0.77
CA GLU A 298 -0.49 -4.77 -0.29
C GLU A 298 -0.17 -5.60 -1.53
N TRP A 299 0.54 -6.72 -1.37
CA TRP A 299 0.89 -7.60 -2.48
C TRP A 299 -0.35 -8.07 -3.25
N ILE A 300 -1.36 -8.58 -2.56
CA ILE A 300 -2.60 -9.08 -3.18
C ILE A 300 -3.27 -7.97 -3.99
N LEU A 301 -3.33 -6.74 -3.48
CA LEU A 301 -3.88 -5.61 -4.24
C LEU A 301 -3.07 -5.27 -5.49
N MET A 302 -1.74 -5.40 -5.45
CA MET A 302 -0.90 -5.21 -6.64
C MET A 302 -1.20 -6.25 -7.72
N GLN A 303 -1.42 -7.50 -7.34
CA GLN A 303 -1.68 -8.59 -8.28
C GLN A 303 -3.07 -8.45 -8.91
N ILE A 304 -4.06 -7.94 -8.16
CA ILE A 304 -5.40 -7.71 -8.72
C ILE A 304 -5.35 -6.62 -9.81
N ASP A 305 -4.70 -5.48 -9.57
CA ASP A 305 -4.60 -4.38 -10.54
C ASP A 305 -3.80 -4.75 -11.81
N ASN A 306 -2.80 -5.64 -11.69
CA ASN A 306 -2.03 -6.07 -12.86
C ASN A 306 -2.85 -6.90 -13.85
N ASN A 307 -3.85 -7.65 -13.38
CA ASN A 307 -4.68 -8.51 -14.22
C ASN A 307 -5.57 -7.70 -15.18
N ASP A 308 -6.07 -6.55 -14.72
CA ASP A 308 -6.95 -5.69 -15.51
C ASP A 308 -6.21 -5.04 -16.69
N LYS A 309 -4.89 -4.87 -16.58
CA LYS A 309 -4.08 -4.28 -17.66
C LYS A 309 -3.74 -5.29 -18.76
N THR A 310 -3.58 -6.56 -18.40
CA THR A 310 -3.20 -7.62 -19.35
C THR A 310 -4.34 -8.07 -20.25
N SER A 311 -5.59 -7.97 -19.79
CA SER A 311 -6.77 -8.35 -20.60
C SER A 311 -6.96 -7.42 -21.81
N HIS A 312 -6.60 -6.14 -21.69
CA HIS A 312 -6.87 -5.15 -22.75
C HIS A 312 -5.81 -5.06 -23.85
N SER A 313 -4.60 -5.61 -23.68
CA SER A 313 -3.52 -5.40 -24.65
C SER A 313 -3.52 -6.35 -25.87
N ASN A 314 -4.29 -7.45 -25.85
CA ASN A 314 -4.18 -8.51 -26.86
C ASN A 314 -5.35 -8.61 -27.86
N ASP A 315 -6.47 -7.92 -27.65
CA ASP A 315 -7.69 -8.09 -28.47
C ASP A 315 -7.84 -7.03 -29.57
N ASN A 316 -6.88 -6.96 -30.49
CA ASN A 316 -7.09 -6.39 -31.83
C ASN A 316 -7.56 -7.44 -32.86
N SER A 317 -7.83 -8.69 -32.45
CA SER A 317 -8.36 -9.73 -33.34
C SER A 317 -9.89 -9.88 -33.19
N VAL A 318 -10.60 -9.19 -34.08
CA VAL A 318 -11.87 -9.55 -34.75
C VAL A 318 -12.75 -10.61 -34.05
N ILE A 319 -13.85 -10.13 -33.46
CA ILE A 319 -15.19 -10.74 -33.34
C ILE A 319 -15.21 -12.21 -32.89
N SER A 320 -15.40 -12.43 -31.58
CA SER A 320 -16.04 -13.67 -31.12
C SER A 320 -17.02 -13.41 -29.97
N ASN A 321 -18.32 -13.52 -30.32
CA ASN A 321 -19.50 -13.49 -29.44
C ASN A 321 -19.56 -14.71 -28.51
N SER A 322 -18.55 -14.94 -27.67
CA SER A 322 -18.65 -15.93 -26.59
C SER A 322 -18.96 -15.21 -25.28
N GLY A 323 -20.12 -15.53 -24.71
CA GLY A 323 -20.76 -14.77 -23.63
C GLY A 323 -19.83 -14.50 -22.44
N SER A 324 -19.60 -13.21 -22.18
CA SER A 324 -19.01 -12.70 -20.95
C SER A 324 -19.95 -13.02 -19.78
N ILE A 325 -19.78 -14.20 -19.19
CA ILE A 325 -20.46 -14.59 -17.95
C ILE A 325 -19.94 -13.67 -16.83
N SER A 326 -20.71 -12.61 -16.58
CA SER A 326 -20.84 -11.82 -15.35
C SER A 326 -19.66 -11.81 -14.35
N SER A 327 -18.59 -11.09 -14.69
CA SER A 327 -17.53 -10.67 -13.74
C SER A 327 -18.07 -9.88 -12.52
N ASN A 328 -19.26 -9.29 -12.61
CA ASN A 328 -19.83 -8.41 -11.58
C ASN A 328 -19.98 -9.03 -10.17
N SER A 329 -20.07 -10.35 -10.02
CA SER A 329 -20.31 -10.97 -8.70
C SER A 329 -19.04 -11.18 -7.87
N GLY A 330 -17.89 -11.36 -8.52
CA GLY A 330 -16.60 -11.58 -7.83
C GLY A 330 -16.07 -10.31 -7.18
N ASP A 331 -16.15 -9.19 -7.91
CA ASP A 331 -15.54 -7.92 -7.53
C ASP A 331 -16.22 -7.31 -6.31
N MET A 332 -17.55 -7.44 -6.21
CA MET A 332 -18.32 -6.94 -5.07
C MET A 332 -17.95 -7.67 -3.75
N LEU A 333 -17.54 -8.93 -3.82
CA LEU A 333 -17.12 -9.70 -2.64
C LEU A 333 -15.72 -9.30 -2.16
N LEU A 334 -14.83 -8.92 -3.07
CA LEU A 334 -13.51 -8.39 -2.71
C LEU A 334 -13.63 -6.99 -2.11
N GLN A 335 -14.56 -6.17 -2.62
CA GLN A 335 -14.81 -4.82 -2.09
C GLN A 335 -15.10 -4.83 -0.58
N GLY A 336 -15.94 -5.77 -0.12
CA GLY A 336 -16.28 -5.93 1.30
C GLY A 336 -15.12 -6.39 2.20
N LEU A 337 -13.99 -6.82 1.63
CA LEU A 337 -12.78 -7.22 2.36
C LEU A 337 -11.69 -6.14 2.28
N VAL A 338 -11.55 -5.49 1.12
CA VAL A 338 -10.51 -4.50 0.85
C VAL A 338 -10.82 -3.16 1.53
N ILE A 339 -12.02 -2.63 1.35
CA ILE A 339 -12.36 -1.28 1.83
C ILE A 339 -12.23 -1.15 3.35
N PRO A 340 -12.79 -2.08 4.17
CA PRO A 340 -12.61 -1.98 5.62
C PRO A 340 -11.13 -2.02 6.03
N THR A 341 -10.32 -2.86 5.38
CA THR A 341 -8.88 -2.97 5.67
C THR A 341 -8.14 -1.67 5.34
N VAL A 342 -8.44 -1.06 4.19
CA VAL A 342 -7.87 0.26 3.79
C VAL A 342 -8.29 1.35 4.78
N LEU A 343 -9.55 1.39 5.20
CA LEU A 343 -10.03 2.38 6.17
C LEU A 343 -9.36 2.21 7.54
N VAL A 344 -9.15 0.97 8.02
CA VAL A 344 -8.42 0.73 9.27
C VAL A 344 -6.98 1.23 9.17
N LEU A 345 -6.30 0.97 8.04
CA LEU A 345 -4.96 1.52 7.80
C LEU A 345 -4.96 3.06 7.79
N MET A 346 -5.96 3.68 7.17
CA MET A 346 -6.10 5.14 7.11
C MET A 346 -6.46 5.77 8.46
N ASP A 347 -7.18 5.07 9.34
CA ASP A 347 -7.54 5.56 10.69
C ASP A 347 -6.37 5.42 11.67
N ASP A 348 -5.38 4.57 11.37
CA ASP A 348 -4.24 4.27 12.24
C ASP A 348 -3.45 5.51 12.67
N TYR A 349 -2.95 5.55 13.91
CA TYR A 349 -2.17 6.69 14.41
C TYR A 349 -0.72 6.72 13.90
N ASP A 350 -0.15 5.57 13.53
CA ASP A 350 1.19 5.50 12.97
C ASP A 350 1.20 6.08 11.55
N PRO A 351 1.97 7.15 11.30
CA PRO A 351 2.03 7.82 10.00
C PRO A 351 2.39 6.87 8.85
N LYS A 352 3.17 5.80 9.11
CA LYS A 352 3.54 4.83 8.10
C LYS A 352 2.32 4.07 7.57
N TYR A 353 1.53 3.47 8.45
CA TYR A 353 0.36 2.68 8.06
C TYR A 353 -0.73 3.57 7.50
N LYS A 354 -0.90 4.78 8.06
CA LYS A 354 -1.79 5.80 7.51
C LYS A 354 -1.43 6.18 6.08
N THR A 355 -0.15 6.49 5.84
CA THR A 355 0.35 6.82 4.49
C THR A 355 0.12 5.65 3.52
N LEU A 356 0.36 4.41 3.96
CA LEU A 356 0.11 3.23 3.15
C LEU A 356 -1.38 3.07 2.82
N GLY A 357 -2.27 3.19 3.80
CA GLY A 357 -3.72 3.12 3.58
C GLY A 357 -4.20 4.15 2.55
N ILE A 358 -3.71 5.39 2.67
CA ILE A 358 -3.98 6.48 1.72
C ILE A 358 -3.46 6.12 0.31
N LYS A 359 -2.22 5.63 0.19
CA LYS A 359 -1.64 5.21 -1.09
C LYS A 359 -2.41 4.07 -1.73
N LEU A 360 -2.84 3.07 -0.96
CA LEU A 360 -3.65 1.96 -1.44
C LEU A 360 -5.02 2.45 -1.91
N LEU A 361 -5.64 3.39 -1.19
CA LEU A 361 -6.87 4.05 -1.63
C LEU A 361 -6.66 4.71 -3.00
N ARG A 362 -5.64 5.57 -3.16
CA ARG A 362 -5.39 6.25 -4.43
C ARG A 362 -5.08 5.31 -5.58
N THR A 363 -4.11 4.42 -5.38
CA THR A 363 -3.51 3.66 -6.48
C THR A 363 -4.26 2.39 -6.83
N ARG A 364 -4.96 1.79 -5.86
CA ARG A 364 -5.63 0.48 -6.05
C ARG A 364 -7.14 0.61 -5.98
N VAL A 365 -7.68 1.31 -4.99
CA VAL A 365 -9.14 1.43 -4.83
C VAL A 365 -9.73 2.39 -5.86
N LEU A 366 -9.09 3.55 -6.06
CA LEU A 366 -9.52 4.58 -7.01
C LEU A 366 -8.83 4.48 -8.38
N GLY A 367 -7.73 3.72 -8.45
CA GLY A 367 -6.72 3.86 -9.49
C GLY A 367 -7.28 3.59 -10.88
N GLY A 368 -7.37 4.62 -11.73
CA GLY A 368 -7.82 4.47 -13.11
C GLY A 368 -7.63 5.71 -13.99
N THR A 369 -6.83 6.71 -13.58
CA THR A 369 -6.88 8.03 -14.25
C THR A 369 -5.56 8.65 -14.69
N ASP A 370 -4.42 7.98 -14.57
CA ASP A 370 -3.14 8.58 -15.00
C ASP A 370 -2.82 8.35 -16.48
N LYS A 371 -3.74 7.73 -17.22
CA LYS A 371 -3.70 7.70 -18.68
C LYS A 371 -4.63 8.78 -19.20
N THR A 372 -4.02 9.91 -19.56
CA THR A 372 -4.41 10.78 -20.67
C THR A 372 -5.80 10.50 -21.24
N ILE A 373 -6.78 11.32 -20.84
CA ILE A 373 -8.00 11.88 -21.49
C ILE A 373 -8.72 11.08 -22.60
N ASP A 374 -8.08 10.19 -23.34
CA ASP A 374 -8.62 9.38 -24.42
C ASP A 374 -8.63 7.89 -24.04
N ALA A 375 -9.60 7.44 -23.24
CA ALA A 375 -10.24 6.12 -23.38
C ALA A 375 -11.25 5.85 -22.25
N ALA A 376 -12.43 5.39 -22.64
CA ALA A 376 -13.58 5.04 -21.81
C ALA A 376 -13.38 3.81 -20.89
N ASP A 377 -12.14 3.39 -20.67
CA ASP A 377 -11.78 2.13 -20.01
C ASP A 377 -11.27 2.41 -18.59
N GLY A 378 -12.22 2.70 -17.69
CA GLY A 378 -11.97 2.99 -16.27
C GLY A 378 -11.47 1.77 -15.49
N GLY A 379 -10.19 1.45 -15.64
CA GLY A 379 -9.52 0.29 -15.04
C GLY A 379 -9.11 0.47 -13.58
N GLY A 380 -10.04 0.85 -12.70
CA GLY A 380 -9.84 0.76 -11.25
C GLY A 380 -10.49 -0.46 -10.65
N LEU A 381 -9.88 -0.97 -9.58
CA LEU A 381 -10.34 -2.17 -8.86
C LEU A 381 -11.83 -2.07 -8.49
N PHE A 382 -12.30 -0.85 -8.22
CA PHE A 382 -13.70 -0.57 -7.99
C PHE A 382 -14.21 0.46 -8.96
N LEU A 383 -15.39 0.17 -9.52
CA LEU A 383 -16.12 1.13 -10.31
C LEU A 383 -16.43 2.36 -9.45
N ALA A 384 -16.05 3.54 -9.94
CA ALA A 384 -16.43 4.83 -9.34
C ALA A 384 -17.93 4.88 -8.99
N GLN A 385 -18.76 4.27 -9.84
CA GLN A 385 -20.19 4.11 -9.62
C GLN A 385 -20.53 3.33 -8.35
N SER A 386 -19.82 2.24 -8.03
CA SER A 386 -20.05 1.45 -6.80
C SER A 386 -19.69 2.26 -5.54
N ILE A 387 -18.63 3.07 -5.59
CA ILE A 387 -18.26 3.96 -4.47
C ILE A 387 -19.35 5.02 -4.24
N ARG A 388 -19.87 5.63 -5.32
CA ARG A 388 -20.98 6.60 -5.24
C ARG A 388 -22.25 5.96 -4.70
N GLN A 389 -22.64 4.79 -5.22
CA GLN A 389 -23.87 4.09 -4.82
C GLN A 389 -23.87 3.65 -3.35
N THR A 390 -22.71 3.30 -2.81
CA THR A 390 -22.56 2.87 -1.41
C THR A 390 -22.43 4.04 -0.43
N GLY A 391 -22.28 5.27 -0.91
CA GLY A 391 -22.02 6.44 -0.08
C GLY A 391 -20.63 6.43 0.59
N LEU A 392 -19.74 5.54 0.16
CA LEU A 392 -18.38 5.43 0.70
C LEU A 392 -17.51 6.65 0.36
N GLU A 393 -17.90 7.40 -0.65
CA GLU A 393 -17.28 8.67 -1.00
C GLU A 393 -17.12 9.61 0.20
N GLU A 394 -18.21 9.88 0.92
CA GLU A 394 -18.19 10.81 2.06
C GLU A 394 -17.32 10.27 3.20
N VAL A 395 -17.29 8.93 3.37
CA VAL A 395 -16.43 8.27 4.35
C VAL A 395 -14.96 8.46 4.00
N PHE A 396 -14.59 8.21 2.74
CA PHE A 396 -13.22 8.43 2.27
C PHE A 396 -12.82 9.89 2.35
N PHE A 397 -13.67 10.81 1.88
CA PHE A 397 -13.42 12.24 1.89
C PHE A 397 -13.19 12.75 3.32
N LYS A 398 -14.07 12.38 4.26
CA LYS A 398 -13.93 12.74 5.67
C LYS A 398 -12.64 12.17 6.28
N THR A 399 -12.35 10.89 6.05
CA THR A 399 -11.14 10.24 6.60
C THR A 399 -9.87 10.90 6.06
N LEU A 400 -9.83 11.20 4.76
CA LEU A 400 -8.71 11.91 4.15
C LEU A 400 -8.58 13.35 4.66
N ARG A 401 -9.69 14.05 4.86
CA ARG A 401 -9.70 15.39 5.46
C ARG A 401 -9.09 15.36 6.87
N ASP A 402 -9.42 14.37 7.68
CA ASP A 402 -8.82 14.20 9.01
C ASP A 402 -7.31 13.94 8.91
N CYS A 403 -6.85 13.22 7.87
CA CYS A 403 -5.43 13.01 7.61
C CYS A 403 -4.68 14.32 7.28
N LEU A 404 -5.35 15.36 6.78
CA LEU A 404 -4.73 16.67 6.54
C LEU A 404 -4.30 17.38 7.82
N THR A 405 -4.78 16.95 8.99
CA THR A 405 -4.36 17.51 10.29
C THR A 405 -2.98 17.04 10.75
N PHE A 406 -2.36 16.06 10.05
CA PHE A 406 -1.05 15.48 10.37
C PHE A 406 0.13 16.37 9.91
N HIS A 407 0.13 17.64 10.32
CA HIS A 407 1.10 18.64 9.86
C HIS A 407 2.57 18.33 10.22
N SER A 408 2.82 17.48 11.22
CA SER A 408 4.17 17.03 11.58
C SER A 408 4.74 15.95 10.63
N GLN A 409 3.88 15.37 9.78
CA GLN A 409 4.15 14.22 8.93
C GLN A 409 3.88 14.57 7.45
N PRO A 410 4.87 15.15 6.74
CA PRO A 410 4.68 15.64 5.36
C PRO A 410 4.22 14.56 4.39
N LEU A 411 4.63 13.30 4.58
CA LEU A 411 4.24 12.19 3.72
C LEU A 411 2.73 11.89 3.82
N VAL A 412 2.17 11.87 5.04
CA VAL A 412 0.72 11.68 5.23
C VAL A 412 -0.05 12.82 4.58
N LEU A 413 0.38 14.07 4.83
CA LEU A 413 -0.27 15.27 4.30
C LEU A 413 -0.30 15.26 2.76
N ARG A 414 0.87 15.01 2.15
CA ARG A 414 1.04 14.97 0.69
C ARG A 414 0.18 13.87 0.06
N GLU A 415 0.27 12.65 0.58
CA GLU A 415 -0.50 11.53 0.04
C GLU A 415 -2.00 11.72 0.24
N ALA A 416 -2.43 12.24 1.41
CA ALA A 416 -3.84 12.51 1.68
C ALA A 416 -4.40 13.48 0.65
N PHE A 417 -3.72 14.59 0.43
CA PHE A 417 -4.16 15.60 -0.53
C PHE A 417 -4.26 15.04 -1.96
N LEU A 418 -3.18 14.41 -2.46
CA LEU A 418 -3.17 13.83 -3.81
C LEU A 418 -4.31 12.83 -3.98
N THR A 419 -4.59 12.06 -2.93
CA THR A 419 -5.69 11.09 -2.92
C THR A 419 -7.05 11.78 -2.93
N ILE A 420 -7.24 12.91 -2.25
CA ILE A 420 -8.51 13.62 -2.31
C ILE A 420 -8.73 14.25 -3.68
N VAL A 421 -7.72 14.89 -4.27
CA VAL A 421 -7.83 15.45 -5.62
C VAL A 421 -8.22 14.34 -6.61
N HIS A 422 -7.56 13.18 -6.51
CA HIS A 422 -7.89 12.02 -7.33
C HIS A 422 -9.30 11.49 -7.04
N LEU A 423 -9.71 11.36 -5.78
CA LEU A 423 -11.07 10.97 -5.37
C LEU A 423 -12.12 11.90 -5.99
N VAL A 424 -11.92 13.21 -5.89
CA VAL A 424 -12.85 14.21 -6.44
C VAL A 424 -12.92 14.10 -7.96
N LYS A 425 -11.78 13.99 -8.65
CA LYS A 425 -11.72 13.80 -10.11
C LYS A 425 -12.41 12.52 -10.57
N THR A 426 -12.29 11.43 -9.81
CA THR A 426 -12.86 10.12 -10.15
C THR A 426 -14.36 10.05 -9.84
N LEU A 427 -14.79 10.66 -8.74
CA LEU A 427 -16.17 10.54 -8.25
C LEU A 427 -17.09 11.70 -8.62
N HIS A 428 -16.56 12.80 -9.16
CA HIS A 428 -17.40 13.88 -9.65
C HIS A 428 -17.32 14.04 -11.15
N VAL A 429 -18.39 14.61 -11.71
CA VAL A 429 -18.30 15.20 -13.05
C VAL A 429 -17.30 16.34 -12.96
N GLN A 430 -16.36 16.41 -13.92
CA GLN A 430 -15.43 17.53 -14.00
C GLN A 430 -16.23 18.83 -13.98
N TYR A 431 -15.78 19.78 -13.17
CA TYR A 431 -16.41 21.09 -12.99
C TYR A 431 -17.79 21.08 -12.31
N SER A 432 -18.16 20.03 -11.56
CA SER A 432 -19.36 20.05 -10.72
C SER A 432 -19.20 20.98 -9.51
N GLU A 433 -20.30 21.59 -9.06
CA GLU A 433 -20.32 22.42 -7.85
C GLU A 433 -19.86 21.64 -6.60
N ASP A 434 -20.26 20.37 -6.48
CA ASP A 434 -19.85 19.52 -5.35
C ASP A 434 -18.34 19.25 -5.32
N ALA A 435 -17.73 19.02 -6.50
CA ALA A 435 -16.28 18.89 -6.62
C ALA A 435 -15.57 20.16 -6.14
N PHE A 436 -16.10 21.34 -6.50
CA PHE A 436 -15.54 22.62 -6.07
C PHE A 436 -15.65 22.82 -4.58
N LEU A 437 -16.83 22.58 -3.98
CA LEU A 437 -17.04 22.72 -2.55
C LEU A 437 -16.09 21.81 -1.76
N LYS A 438 -15.93 20.56 -2.20
CA LYS A 438 -14.99 19.61 -1.60
C LYS A 438 -13.54 20.09 -1.66
N LEU A 439 -13.10 20.60 -2.81
CA LEU A 439 -11.73 21.11 -2.95
C LEU A 439 -11.51 22.42 -2.18
N ALA A 440 -12.51 23.31 -2.12
CA ALA A 440 -12.45 24.53 -1.32
C ALA A 440 -12.32 24.23 0.18
N VAL A 441 -13.07 23.25 0.69
CA VAL A 441 -12.96 22.80 2.09
C VAL A 441 -11.55 22.31 2.41
N ILE A 442 -10.90 21.58 1.49
CA ILE A 442 -9.51 21.10 1.67
C ILE A 442 -8.52 22.26 1.69
N MET A 443 -8.72 23.24 0.82
CA MET A 443 -7.89 24.44 0.77
C MET A 443 -7.94 25.19 2.10
N GLU A 444 -9.13 25.36 2.66
CA GLU A 444 -9.32 26.05 3.93
C GLU A 444 -8.84 25.23 5.13
N ASP A 445 -9.36 24.00 5.28
CA ASP A 445 -9.15 23.18 6.47
C ASP A 445 -7.82 22.42 6.47
N GLY A 446 -7.30 22.09 5.30
CA GLY A 446 -6.04 21.36 5.14
C GLY A 446 -4.85 22.30 4.99
N ILE A 447 -4.87 23.10 3.92
CA ILE A 447 -3.72 23.94 3.54
C ILE A 447 -3.63 25.17 4.45
N VAL A 448 -4.65 26.04 4.46
CA VAL A 448 -4.59 27.32 5.17
C VAL A 448 -4.45 27.10 6.67
N ARG A 449 -5.27 26.22 7.25
CA ARG A 449 -5.14 25.85 8.67
C ARG A 449 -3.79 25.19 8.96
N GLY A 450 -3.33 24.29 8.09
CA GLY A 450 -2.06 23.60 8.29
C GLY A 450 -0.86 24.52 8.28
N LEU A 451 -0.85 25.53 7.41
CA LEU A 451 0.19 26.57 7.38
C LEU A 451 0.23 27.36 8.68
N LYS A 452 -0.93 27.77 9.20
CA LYS A 452 -1.03 28.49 10.48
C LYS A 452 -0.46 27.68 11.63
N LEU A 453 -0.64 26.36 11.62
CA LEU A 453 -0.13 25.46 12.65
C LEU A 453 1.33 25.06 12.42
N SER A 454 1.82 25.17 11.18
CA SER A 454 3.18 24.80 10.77
C SER A 454 4.16 25.97 10.85
N ILE A 455 3.87 27.04 11.62
CA ILE A 455 4.81 28.16 11.81
C ILE A 455 6.07 27.63 12.50
N GLY A 456 7.17 27.51 11.74
CA GLY A 456 8.42 26.82 12.12
C GLY A 456 8.69 25.49 11.39
N GLY A 457 7.84 25.10 10.44
CA GLY A 457 7.72 23.74 9.88
C GLY A 457 8.87 23.23 9.00
N LYS A 458 8.84 21.91 8.78
CA LYS A 458 9.76 21.17 7.89
C LYS A 458 9.59 21.65 6.43
N LEU A 459 10.71 21.78 5.71
CA LEU A 459 10.75 22.22 4.31
C LEU A 459 9.82 21.37 3.41
N ASP A 460 9.71 20.08 3.69
CA ASP A 460 8.92 19.14 2.88
C ASP A 460 7.42 19.41 2.94
N VAL A 461 6.93 19.95 4.06
CA VAL A 461 5.52 20.36 4.21
C VAL A 461 5.27 21.56 3.29
N ILE A 462 6.14 22.57 3.33
CA ILE A 462 6.05 23.75 2.49
C ILE A 462 6.10 23.37 1.01
N ARG A 463 7.05 22.50 0.63
CA ARG A 463 7.16 21.96 -0.74
C ARG A 463 5.83 21.38 -1.20
N SER A 464 5.30 20.46 -0.41
CA SER A 464 4.05 19.78 -0.73
C SER A 464 2.92 20.80 -0.88
N LEU A 465 2.77 21.75 0.05
CA LEU A 465 1.70 22.74 -0.02
C LEU A 465 1.81 23.67 -1.24
N VAL A 466 3.02 24.07 -1.64
CA VAL A 466 3.22 24.88 -2.86
C VAL A 466 2.85 24.07 -4.11
N GLU A 467 3.41 22.88 -4.28
CA GLU A 467 3.14 22.00 -5.43
C GLU A 467 1.63 21.74 -5.58
N LEU A 468 0.98 21.42 -4.47
CA LEU A 468 -0.43 21.09 -4.42
C LEU A 468 -1.34 22.29 -4.70
N THR A 469 -1.01 23.45 -4.15
CA THR A 469 -1.82 24.66 -4.42
C THR A 469 -1.65 25.13 -5.87
N SER A 470 -0.43 25.00 -6.42
CA SER A 470 -0.17 25.23 -7.84
C SER A 470 -0.95 24.28 -8.74
N GLU A 471 -1.05 22.99 -8.39
CA GLU A 471 -1.85 22.03 -9.14
C GLU A 471 -3.36 22.38 -9.12
N ILE A 472 -3.93 22.72 -7.96
CA ILE A 472 -5.32 23.19 -7.87
C ILE A 472 -5.53 24.46 -8.73
N LEU A 473 -4.57 25.37 -8.72
CA LEU A 473 -4.67 26.58 -9.54
C LEU A 473 -4.75 26.23 -11.04
N GLU A 474 -3.93 25.29 -11.52
CA GLU A 474 -3.90 24.84 -12.91
C GLU A 474 -5.15 24.06 -13.33
N LEU A 475 -5.65 23.17 -12.49
CA LEU A 475 -6.75 22.25 -12.82
C LEU A 475 -8.11 22.94 -12.98
N HIS A 476 -8.33 24.04 -12.26
CA HIS A 476 -9.65 24.67 -12.13
C HIS A 476 -9.91 25.77 -13.15
N THR A 477 -9.62 25.53 -14.43
CA THR A 477 -9.68 26.56 -15.48
C THR A 477 -11.03 27.26 -15.62
N GLN A 478 -12.13 26.60 -15.28
CA GLN A 478 -13.49 27.16 -15.36
C GLN A 478 -14.03 27.73 -14.04
N ASP A 479 -13.35 27.53 -12.91
CA ASP A 479 -13.82 28.01 -11.60
C ASP A 479 -12.88 29.08 -11.03
N SER A 480 -13.18 30.32 -11.41
CA SER A 480 -12.45 31.48 -10.92
C SER A 480 -12.47 31.62 -9.39
N LYS A 481 -13.50 31.12 -8.67
CA LYS A 481 -13.57 31.25 -7.21
C LYS A 481 -12.54 30.36 -6.53
N THR A 482 -12.46 29.09 -6.92
CA THR A 482 -11.44 28.17 -6.40
C THR A 482 -10.03 28.63 -6.77
N GLN A 483 -9.83 29.15 -7.98
CA GLN A 483 -8.54 29.72 -8.38
C GLN A 483 -8.14 30.96 -7.57
N ILE A 484 -9.09 31.84 -7.21
CA ILE A 484 -8.83 32.97 -6.31
C ILE A 484 -8.43 32.48 -4.91
N LEU A 485 -9.10 31.45 -4.38
CA LEU A 485 -8.73 30.83 -3.10
C LEU A 485 -7.33 30.21 -3.17
N ALA A 486 -6.98 29.55 -4.28
CA ALA A 486 -5.64 29.01 -4.51
C ALA A 486 -4.57 30.12 -4.60
N CYS A 487 -4.84 31.22 -5.28
CA CYS A 487 -3.95 32.38 -5.30
C CYS A 487 -3.76 32.99 -3.90
N THR A 488 -4.84 33.06 -3.12
CA THR A 488 -4.81 33.57 -1.74
C THR A 488 -3.97 32.66 -0.84
N ALA A 489 -4.15 31.34 -0.96
CA ALA A 489 -3.36 30.35 -0.25
C ALA A 489 -1.88 30.41 -0.67
N LEU A 490 -1.56 30.44 -1.96
CA LEU A 490 -0.19 30.62 -2.45
C LEU A 490 0.45 31.89 -1.91
N THR A 491 -0.27 33.01 -1.95
CA THR A 491 0.22 34.27 -1.38
C THR A 491 0.57 34.11 0.10
N ALA A 492 -0.31 33.48 0.88
CA ALA A 492 -0.07 33.22 2.30
C ALA A 492 1.13 32.29 2.52
N ILE A 493 1.26 31.22 1.73
CA ILE A 493 2.40 30.29 1.77
C ILE A 493 3.70 31.06 1.51
N LEU A 494 3.77 31.80 0.40
CA LEU A 494 4.96 32.53 -0.02
C LEU A 494 5.41 33.55 1.03
N ARG A 495 4.46 34.32 1.60
CA ARG A 495 4.76 35.30 2.67
C ARG A 495 5.20 34.65 3.98
N THR A 496 4.66 33.49 4.32
CA THR A 496 4.99 32.80 5.58
C THR A 496 6.31 32.05 5.48
N CYS A 497 6.66 31.54 4.30
CA CYS A 497 7.77 30.60 4.10
C CYS A 497 9.07 31.26 3.61
N TRP A 498 9.14 32.59 3.59
CA TRP A 498 10.31 33.35 3.17
C TRP A 498 11.50 33.12 4.13
N PRO A 499 12.76 32.86 3.68
CA PRO A 499 13.32 32.94 2.31
C PRO A 499 13.27 31.65 1.45
N ARG A 500 12.65 30.56 1.94
CA ARG A 500 12.76 29.23 1.32
C ARG A 500 11.89 29.04 0.08
N ALA A 501 11.06 30.03 -0.24
CA ALA A 501 10.08 29.97 -1.33
C ALA A 501 10.70 30.08 -2.74
N SER A 502 11.91 30.65 -2.87
CA SER A 502 12.55 30.88 -4.18
C SER A 502 12.80 29.60 -4.97
N VAL A 503 13.02 28.46 -4.29
CA VAL A 503 13.21 27.14 -4.92
C VAL A 503 11.97 26.70 -5.72
N TYR A 504 10.80 27.22 -5.38
CA TYR A 504 9.52 26.84 -6.00
C TYR A 504 8.98 27.88 -6.98
N SER A 505 9.77 28.92 -7.28
CA SER A 505 9.35 30.02 -8.14
C SER A 505 8.87 29.56 -9.52
N GLY A 506 9.60 28.63 -10.15
CA GLY A 506 9.24 28.06 -11.45
C GLY A 506 7.88 27.34 -11.43
N THR A 507 7.59 26.55 -10.39
CA THR A 507 6.31 25.84 -10.24
C THR A 507 5.16 26.83 -10.07
N VAL A 508 5.32 27.84 -9.22
CA VAL A 508 4.28 28.86 -8.98
C VAL A 508 4.04 29.70 -10.24
N LEU A 509 5.12 30.14 -10.92
CA LEU A 509 5.02 30.91 -12.15
C LEU A 509 4.33 30.14 -13.27
N LYS A 510 4.71 28.88 -13.46
CA LYS A 510 4.08 28.00 -14.45
C LYS A 510 2.57 27.91 -14.21
N ALA A 511 2.15 27.69 -12.97
CA ALA A 511 0.74 27.62 -12.61
C ALA A 511 0.01 28.94 -12.89
N CYS A 512 0.59 30.07 -12.46
CA CYS A 512 0.01 31.38 -12.72
C CYS A 512 -0.09 31.70 -14.22
N ALA A 513 0.96 31.41 -14.99
CA ALA A 513 0.99 31.63 -16.43
C ALA A 513 -0.04 30.78 -17.16
N THR A 514 -0.18 29.49 -16.78
CA THR A 514 -1.20 28.59 -17.35
C THR A 514 -2.60 29.15 -17.16
N VAL A 515 -2.95 29.60 -15.95
CA VAL A 515 -4.26 30.21 -15.68
C VAL A 515 -4.44 31.51 -16.44
N TRP A 516 -3.41 32.36 -16.49
CA TRP A 516 -3.47 33.62 -17.21
C TRP A 516 -3.75 33.43 -18.71
N MET A 517 -3.08 32.46 -19.35
CA MET A 517 -3.30 32.13 -20.76
C MET A 517 -4.72 31.61 -21.02
N ASN A 518 -5.29 30.85 -20.09
CA ASN A 518 -6.69 30.40 -20.21
C ASN A 518 -7.66 31.59 -20.13
N LEU A 519 -7.44 32.52 -19.20
CA LEU A 519 -8.26 33.74 -19.11
C LEU A 519 -8.18 34.59 -20.39
N ASP A 520 -6.99 34.75 -20.97
CA ASP A 520 -6.81 35.49 -22.23
C ASP A 520 -7.55 34.80 -23.37
N ARG A 521 -7.51 33.46 -23.44
CA ARG A 521 -8.26 32.69 -24.44
C ARG A 521 -9.77 32.90 -24.27
N ASP A 522 -10.26 32.83 -23.05
CA ASP A 522 -11.69 32.97 -22.75
C ASP A 522 -12.20 34.39 -23.05
N ASP A 523 -11.38 35.41 -22.78
CA ASP A 523 -11.69 36.81 -23.15
C ASP A 523 -11.76 36.99 -24.68
N VAL A 524 -10.91 36.31 -25.45
CA VAL A 524 -10.96 36.33 -26.93
C VAL A 524 -12.23 35.63 -27.44
N VAL A 525 -12.65 34.54 -26.81
CA VAL A 525 -13.89 33.83 -27.15
C VAL A 525 -15.11 34.72 -26.83
N GLU A 526 -15.16 35.33 -25.65
CA GLU A 526 -16.23 36.23 -25.24
C GLU A 526 -16.31 37.51 -26.10
N ALA A 527 -15.16 38.05 -26.51
CA ALA A 527 -15.12 39.20 -27.43
C ALA A 527 -15.70 38.88 -28.81
N ARG A 528 -15.63 37.61 -29.26
CA ARG A 528 -16.23 37.15 -30.51
C ARG A 528 -17.72 36.86 -30.39
N ASP A 529 -18.19 36.45 -29.21
CA ASP A 529 -19.59 36.16 -28.94
C ASP A 529 -20.14 36.99 -27.78
N LEU A 530 -20.63 38.20 -28.13
CA LEU A 530 -21.21 39.15 -27.18
C LEU A 530 -22.41 38.60 -26.38
N ARG A 531 -23.00 37.47 -26.79
CA ARG A 531 -24.11 36.83 -26.07
C ARG A 531 -23.67 36.09 -24.81
N LEU A 532 -22.38 35.74 -24.71
CA LEU A 532 -21.80 35.00 -23.59
C LEU A 532 -21.34 35.92 -22.44
N LYS A 533 -21.53 37.23 -22.56
CA LYS A 533 -21.06 38.19 -21.56
C LYS A 533 -21.92 38.14 -20.29
N ASP A 534 -21.55 37.29 -19.35
CA ASP A 534 -22.03 37.35 -17.97
C ASP A 534 -21.19 38.38 -17.18
N LEU A 535 -21.85 39.45 -16.72
CA LEU A 535 -21.20 40.51 -15.93
C LEU A 535 -20.56 39.98 -14.64
N LYS A 536 -21.18 38.98 -14.00
CA LYS A 536 -20.64 38.40 -12.76
C LYS A 536 -19.37 37.60 -13.03
N GLU A 537 -19.35 36.86 -14.13
CA GLU A 537 -18.19 36.09 -14.53
C GLU A 537 -17.03 37.01 -14.94
N SER A 538 -17.31 38.08 -15.67
CA SER A 538 -16.33 39.11 -16.02
C SER A 538 -15.68 39.75 -14.78
N GLU A 539 -16.46 40.03 -13.74
CA GLU A 539 -15.94 40.55 -12.47
C GLU A 539 -15.06 39.52 -11.73
N LEU A 540 -15.47 38.24 -11.73
CA LEU A 540 -14.67 37.15 -11.15
C LEU A 540 -13.33 36.96 -11.87
N ARG A 541 -13.31 36.98 -13.21
CA ARG A 541 -12.07 36.90 -14.00
C ARG A 541 -11.14 38.07 -13.71
N LYS A 542 -11.68 39.28 -13.59
CA LYS A 542 -10.91 40.46 -13.18
C LYS A 542 -10.30 40.28 -11.79
N ASN A 543 -11.06 39.78 -10.83
CA ASN A 543 -10.58 39.51 -9.48
C ASN A 543 -9.50 38.42 -9.46
N LEU A 544 -9.62 37.41 -10.32
CA LEU A 544 -8.61 36.39 -10.49
C LEU A 544 -7.31 36.95 -11.08
N ARG A 545 -7.37 37.78 -12.14
CA ARG A 545 -6.17 38.46 -12.69
C ARG A 545 -5.45 39.29 -11.62
N ASN A 546 -6.21 40.03 -10.81
CA ASN A 546 -5.65 40.79 -9.68
C ASN A 546 -4.96 39.87 -8.65
N SER A 547 -5.57 38.71 -8.36
CA SER A 547 -5.03 37.73 -7.41
C SER A 547 -3.76 37.06 -7.94
N LEU A 548 -3.73 36.69 -9.23
CA LEU A 548 -2.55 36.16 -9.91
C LEU A 548 -1.42 37.18 -9.94
N GLN A 549 -1.72 38.44 -10.26
CA GLN A 549 -0.76 39.53 -10.23
C GLN A 549 -0.17 39.69 -8.84
N ASN A 550 -0.98 39.60 -7.79
CA ASN A 550 -0.52 39.68 -6.41
C ASN A 550 0.41 38.51 -6.04
N VAL A 551 0.13 37.28 -6.47
CA VAL A 551 1.04 36.13 -6.29
C VAL A 551 2.38 36.39 -6.96
N ILE A 552 2.37 36.86 -8.22
CA ILE A 552 3.60 37.15 -8.98
C ILE A 552 4.38 38.31 -8.35
N ASN A 553 3.70 39.35 -7.88
CA ASN A 553 4.36 40.47 -7.18
C ASN A 553 5.05 39.99 -5.89
N VAL A 554 4.38 39.16 -5.09
CA VAL A 554 4.98 38.59 -3.88
C VAL A 554 6.15 37.70 -4.24
N LEU A 555 6.05 36.90 -5.31
CA LEU A 555 7.15 36.08 -5.78
C LEU A 555 8.34 36.91 -6.29
N TRP A 556 8.08 38.07 -6.89
CA TRP A 556 9.09 39.05 -7.31
C TRP A 556 9.78 39.72 -6.12
N GLU A 557 9.04 40.14 -5.10
CA GLU A 557 9.59 40.68 -3.84
C GLU A 557 10.54 39.69 -3.15
N ILE A 558 10.23 38.41 -3.31
CA ILE A 558 10.95 37.25 -2.81
C ILE A 558 12.21 37.02 -3.67
N CYS A 559 12.05 36.65 -4.94
CA CYS A 559 13.15 36.17 -5.77
C CYS A 559 14.01 37.29 -6.38
N GLY A 560 13.52 38.53 -6.41
CA GLY A 560 14.19 39.65 -7.04
C GLY A 560 14.59 39.35 -8.49
N ASP A 561 15.82 39.72 -8.84
CA ASP A 561 16.34 39.61 -10.20
C ASP A 561 16.48 38.16 -10.72
N ASP A 562 16.48 37.15 -9.85
CA ASP A 562 16.51 35.74 -10.26
C ASP A 562 15.26 35.36 -11.08
N LEU A 563 14.14 36.07 -10.89
CA LEU A 563 12.89 35.87 -11.61
C LEU A 563 12.81 36.63 -12.95
N MET A 564 13.81 37.47 -13.26
CA MET A 564 13.76 38.40 -14.39
C MET A 564 13.55 37.72 -15.76
N PRO A 565 14.14 36.54 -16.07
CA PRO A 565 13.87 35.84 -17.32
C PRO A 565 12.39 35.51 -17.50
N ASP A 566 11.75 35.01 -16.45
CA ASP A 566 10.34 34.62 -16.46
C ASP A 566 9.41 35.83 -16.49
N VAL A 567 9.73 36.89 -15.73
CA VAL A 567 8.98 38.16 -15.77
C VAL A 567 9.02 38.78 -17.17
N ARG A 568 10.15 38.71 -17.90
CA ARG A 568 10.21 39.16 -19.29
C ARG A 568 9.29 38.37 -20.21
N MET A 569 9.10 37.08 -19.96
CA MET A 569 8.12 36.27 -20.71
C MET A 569 6.68 36.66 -20.34
N LEU A 570 6.39 36.86 -19.05
CA LEU A 570 5.07 37.33 -18.61
C LEU A 570 4.72 38.71 -19.18
N VAL A 571 5.67 39.63 -19.30
CA VAL A 571 5.47 40.95 -19.93
C VAL A 571 5.12 40.85 -21.42
N LYS A 572 5.61 39.81 -22.11
CA LYS A 572 5.22 39.54 -23.50
C LYS A 572 3.80 38.98 -23.59
N LEU A 573 3.36 38.21 -22.60
CA LEU A 573 1.99 37.72 -22.50
C LEU A 573 1.02 38.86 -22.16
N ASP A 574 1.34 39.66 -21.14
CA ASP A 574 0.52 40.79 -20.70
C ASP A 574 1.39 42.01 -20.33
N PRO A 575 1.23 43.16 -21.01
CA PRO A 575 1.97 44.38 -20.71
C PRO A 575 1.76 44.94 -19.29
N SER A 576 0.72 44.54 -18.56
CA SER A 576 0.47 44.98 -17.18
C SER A 576 1.62 44.60 -16.23
N PHE A 577 2.36 43.53 -16.53
CA PHE A 577 3.55 43.12 -15.79
C PHE A 577 4.76 44.05 -15.97
N LYS A 578 4.73 45.04 -16.87
CA LYS A 578 5.85 45.99 -17.08
C LYS A 578 6.28 46.72 -15.81
N LYS A 579 5.42 46.80 -14.79
CA LYS A 579 5.78 47.39 -13.50
C LYS A 579 6.87 46.60 -12.77
N LEU A 580 6.95 45.28 -13.00
CA LEU A 580 7.91 44.36 -12.38
C LEU A 580 9.30 44.40 -13.03
N THR A 581 9.47 44.98 -14.22
CA THR A 581 10.78 45.07 -14.87
C THR A 581 11.66 46.20 -14.32
N LYS A 582 11.12 47.03 -13.43
CA LYS A 582 11.92 48.04 -12.73
C LYS A 582 12.83 47.31 -11.73
N PRO A 583 14.15 47.61 -11.72
CA PRO A 583 15.09 46.93 -10.84
C PRO A 583 14.60 47.02 -9.39
N HIS A 584 14.65 45.89 -8.68
CA HIS A 584 14.30 45.84 -7.28
C HIS A 584 15.33 46.69 -6.52
N ARG A 585 14.88 47.83 -5.98
CA ARG A 585 15.73 48.66 -5.12
C ARG A 585 15.94 48.01 -3.76
#